data_AF-A0A942S2G8-F1
#
_entry.id   AF-A0A942S2G8-F1
#
_cell.length_a   1.000
_cell.length_b   1.000
_cell.length_c   1.000
_cell.angle_alpha   90.00
_cell.angle_beta   90.00
_cell.angle_gamma   90.00
#
_symmetry.space_group_name_H-M   'P 1'
#
loop_
_entity.id
_entity.type
_entity.pdbx_description
1 polymer ?
#
loop_
_entity_poly.entity_id
_entity_poly.type
_entity_poly.pdbx_seq_one_letter_code
_entity_poly.pdbx_strand_id
1 'polypeptide(L)'
;MNIPAKAHTFAQTVFSLTVAEHGRMALNLQEFIKQELNKNQGKLSPDHANAILSGNANRQLTAWLQLLATDAGLDSGLIDGFWGPQTDFAFNSLLFLHENGALPPFWRDYVPLNLNPNNWPLEKEADLIAFYGQPCNESSLLLIDLPYEHRLAWDLSTKVRRTRCHSKVADSIVRVLDKVKAHYGEDKIKELRLDRFGGCYNPRRKRGGTQWSTHAWGIALDYDPDRNQLQWGRDRAHFAKAEYEPWWSFWEEEGWVSLGRKSNFDWMHVQAAR
;
A
#
# COMPACT_ATOMS: atom_id res chain seq x y z
N MET A 1 3.07 3.79 -23.97
CA MET A 1 2.84 4.41 -22.65
C MET A 1 2.41 3.33 -21.70
N ASN A 2 3.03 3.25 -20.52
CA ASN A 2 2.65 2.29 -19.48
C ASN A 2 1.48 2.88 -18.69
N ILE A 3 0.26 2.71 -19.20
CA ILE A 3 -0.96 3.09 -18.51
C ILE A 3 -1.41 1.89 -17.67
N PRO A 4 -1.68 2.04 -16.36
CA PRO A 4 -2.18 0.96 -15.54
C PRO A 4 -3.51 0.40 -16.07
N ALA A 5 -3.70 -0.93 -16.04
CA ALA A 5 -4.96 -1.55 -16.49
C ALA A 5 -6.20 -0.94 -15.78
N LYS A 6 -6.05 -0.57 -14.52
CA LYS A 6 -7.09 0.08 -13.71
C LYS A 6 -7.55 1.43 -14.27
N ALA A 7 -6.69 2.16 -14.98
CA ALA A 7 -7.06 3.42 -15.60
C ALA A 7 -8.10 3.22 -16.72
N HIS A 8 -8.00 2.12 -17.47
CA HIS A 8 -9.02 1.78 -18.46
C HIS A 8 -10.35 1.40 -17.80
N THR A 9 -10.32 0.58 -16.74
CA THR A 9 -11.53 0.21 -15.99
C THR A 9 -12.19 1.46 -15.37
N PHE A 10 -11.40 2.31 -14.72
CA PHE A 10 -11.89 3.56 -14.12
C PHE A 10 -12.52 4.48 -15.16
N ALA A 11 -11.86 4.67 -16.31
CA ALA A 11 -12.38 5.46 -17.41
C ALA A 11 -13.74 4.94 -17.90
N GLN A 12 -13.90 3.62 -18.03
CA GLN A 12 -15.15 2.99 -18.40
C GLN A 12 -16.25 3.22 -17.36
N THR A 13 -15.92 3.15 -16.07
CA THR A 13 -16.85 3.44 -14.96
C THR A 13 -17.34 4.89 -15.02
N VAL A 14 -16.42 5.86 -15.10
CA VAL A 14 -16.75 7.29 -15.17
C VAL A 14 -17.65 7.58 -16.38
N PHE A 15 -17.27 7.08 -17.55
CA PHE A 15 -18.08 7.22 -18.77
C PHE A 15 -19.50 6.66 -18.60
N SER A 16 -19.63 5.46 -18.04
CA SER A 16 -20.94 4.80 -17.85
C SER A 16 -21.83 5.61 -16.90
N LEU A 17 -21.27 6.17 -15.82
CA LEU A 17 -21.98 7.05 -14.89
C LEU A 17 -22.42 8.35 -15.56
N THR A 18 -21.54 9.02 -16.31
CA THR A 18 -21.87 10.27 -17.00
C THR A 18 -22.98 10.08 -18.03
N VAL A 19 -22.97 8.96 -18.78
CA VAL A 19 -24.02 8.63 -19.76
C VAL A 19 -25.36 8.39 -19.06
N ALA A 20 -25.37 7.69 -17.93
CA ALA A 20 -26.57 7.42 -17.15
C ALA A 20 -27.22 8.72 -16.62
N GLU A 21 -26.41 9.68 -16.15
CA GLU A 21 -26.90 10.95 -15.61
C GLU A 21 -27.41 11.93 -16.68
N HIS A 22 -26.76 11.98 -17.85
CA HIS A 22 -27.00 13.04 -18.85
C HIS A 22 -27.74 12.56 -20.11
N GLY A 23 -28.14 11.28 -20.17
CA GLY A 23 -28.94 10.73 -21.27
C GLY A 23 -28.28 10.83 -22.65
N ARG A 24 -26.94 10.90 -22.72
CA ARG A 24 -26.22 11.08 -23.99
C ARG A 24 -26.21 9.78 -24.79
N MET A 25 -27.03 9.71 -25.84
CA MET A 25 -27.02 8.63 -26.83
C MET A 25 -25.80 8.69 -27.77
N ALA A 26 -25.29 7.50 -28.11
CA ALA A 26 -24.44 7.16 -29.27
C ALA A 26 -22.96 7.59 -29.28
N LEU A 27 -22.30 7.72 -28.13
CA LEU A 27 -20.84 7.85 -28.09
C LEU A 27 -20.21 6.60 -27.48
N ASN A 28 -19.11 6.12 -28.06
CA ASN A 28 -18.23 5.19 -27.36
C ASN A 28 -17.26 5.97 -26.44
N LEU A 29 -16.59 5.26 -25.52
CA LEU A 29 -15.65 5.86 -24.56
C LEU A 29 -14.60 6.75 -25.25
N GLN A 30 -14.07 6.32 -26.39
CA GLN A 30 -13.03 7.07 -27.09
C GLN A 30 -13.56 8.38 -27.67
N GLU A 31 -14.76 8.38 -28.25
CA GLU A 31 -15.41 9.59 -28.76
C GLU A 31 -15.78 10.54 -27.63
N PHE A 32 -16.26 9.99 -26.52
CA PHE A 32 -16.53 10.76 -25.31
C PHE A 32 -15.28 11.47 -24.79
N ILE A 33 -14.18 10.74 -24.63
CA ILE A 33 -12.88 11.32 -24.21
C ILE A 33 -12.46 12.44 -25.16
N LYS A 34 -12.54 12.22 -26.47
CA LYS A 34 -12.21 13.25 -27.47
C LYS A 34 -13.09 14.49 -27.32
N GLN A 35 -14.39 14.33 -27.09
CA GLN A 35 -15.28 15.47 -26.91
C GLN A 35 -14.93 16.26 -25.64
N GLU A 36 -14.68 15.58 -24.52
CA GLU A 36 -14.33 16.24 -23.27
C GLU A 36 -12.98 16.97 -23.36
N LEU A 37 -11.99 16.39 -24.03
CA LEU A 37 -10.72 17.06 -24.32
C LEU A 37 -10.89 18.29 -25.22
N ASN A 38 -11.72 18.22 -26.27
CA ASN A 38 -11.99 19.37 -27.14
C ASN A 38 -12.67 20.52 -26.38
N LYS A 39 -13.67 20.22 -25.54
CA LYS A 39 -14.34 21.22 -24.69
C LYS A 39 -13.37 21.91 -23.74
N ASN A 40 -12.40 21.16 -23.23
CA ASN A 40 -11.41 21.62 -22.27
C ASN A 40 -10.05 21.93 -22.90
N GLN A 41 -9.99 22.19 -24.22
CA GLN A 41 -8.71 22.38 -24.93
C GLN A 41 -7.84 23.49 -24.33
N GLY A 42 -8.47 24.52 -23.74
CA GLY A 42 -7.75 25.63 -23.09
C GLY A 42 -7.04 25.26 -21.80
N LYS A 43 -7.33 24.10 -21.20
CA LYS A 43 -6.61 23.56 -20.03
C LYS A 43 -5.45 22.66 -20.43
N LEU A 44 -5.38 22.21 -21.68
CA LEU A 44 -4.29 21.36 -22.16
C LEU A 44 -2.98 22.15 -22.20
N SER A 45 -1.85 21.47 -22.00
CA SER A 45 -0.53 22.08 -22.18
C SER A 45 -0.42 22.64 -23.61
N PRO A 46 -0.13 23.95 -23.81
CA PRO A 46 -0.11 24.57 -25.13
C PRO A 46 0.80 23.85 -26.13
N ASP A 47 1.97 23.41 -25.68
CA ASP A 47 2.96 22.70 -26.50
C ASP A 47 2.52 21.29 -26.92
N HIS A 48 1.47 20.76 -26.29
CA HIS A 48 1.01 19.39 -26.48
C HIS A 48 -0.45 19.28 -26.91
N ALA A 49 -1.26 20.34 -26.83
CA ALA A 49 -2.69 20.33 -27.13
C ALA A 49 -3.02 19.71 -28.50
N ASN A 50 -2.36 20.18 -29.57
CA ASN A 50 -2.55 19.62 -30.91
C ASN A 50 -2.18 18.13 -30.97
N ALA A 51 -1.10 17.73 -30.29
CA ALA A 51 -0.62 16.36 -30.30
C ALA A 51 -1.48 15.41 -29.45
N ILE A 52 -2.20 15.93 -28.45
CA ILE A 52 -3.20 15.21 -27.67
C ILE A 52 -4.47 15.02 -28.52
N LEU A 53 -5.02 16.10 -29.07
CA LEU A 53 -6.29 16.08 -29.79
C LEU A 53 -6.21 15.23 -31.08
N SER A 54 -5.09 15.29 -31.80
CA SER A 54 -4.81 14.44 -32.98
C SER A 54 -4.15 13.10 -32.64
N GLY A 55 -3.82 12.87 -31.36
CA GLY A 55 -3.06 11.72 -30.90
C GLY A 55 -3.84 10.41 -30.84
N ASN A 56 -3.14 9.36 -30.41
CA ASN A 56 -3.74 8.03 -30.20
C ASN A 56 -4.60 7.96 -28.92
N ALA A 57 -5.40 6.91 -28.81
CA ALA A 57 -6.34 6.70 -27.70
C ALA A 57 -5.65 6.69 -26.32
N ASN A 58 -4.44 6.16 -26.21
CA ASN A 58 -3.69 6.14 -24.95
C ASN A 58 -3.26 7.54 -24.52
N ARG A 59 -2.82 8.39 -25.47
CA ARG A 59 -2.46 9.79 -25.16
C ARG A 59 -3.68 10.59 -24.73
N GLN A 60 -4.80 10.39 -25.43
CA GLN A 60 -6.08 11.00 -25.11
C GLN A 60 -6.60 10.55 -23.73
N LEU A 61 -6.54 9.26 -23.44
CA LEU A 61 -6.91 8.70 -22.13
C LEU A 61 -6.08 9.33 -21.01
N THR A 62 -4.75 9.36 -21.15
CA THR A 62 -3.87 9.99 -20.16
C THR A 62 -4.21 11.46 -19.94
N ALA A 63 -4.36 12.24 -21.02
CA ALA A 63 -4.70 13.67 -20.92
C ALA A 63 -6.07 13.89 -20.25
N TRP A 64 -7.03 13.01 -20.53
CA TRP A 64 -8.35 13.11 -19.93
C TRP A 64 -8.33 12.75 -18.44
N LEU A 65 -7.52 11.76 -18.03
CA LEU A 65 -7.33 11.44 -16.61
C LEU A 65 -6.57 12.53 -15.85
N GLN A 66 -5.56 13.16 -16.47
CA GLN A 66 -4.89 14.36 -15.93
C GLN A 66 -5.90 15.51 -15.74
N LEU A 67 -6.78 15.74 -16.73
CA LEU A 67 -7.85 16.73 -16.65
C LEU A 67 -8.83 16.44 -15.50
N LEU A 68 -9.32 15.20 -15.39
CA LEU A 68 -10.22 14.80 -14.31
C LEU A 68 -9.58 14.98 -12.93
N ALA A 69 -8.32 14.60 -12.78
CA ALA A 69 -7.60 14.81 -11.53
C ALA A 69 -7.45 16.30 -11.20
N THR A 70 -7.06 17.12 -12.18
CA THR A 70 -6.95 18.58 -12.02
C THR A 70 -8.29 19.20 -11.60
N ASP A 71 -9.40 18.79 -12.22
CA ASP A 71 -10.74 19.28 -11.89
C ASP A 71 -11.21 18.83 -10.50
N ALA A 72 -10.68 17.71 -9.98
CA ALA A 72 -10.87 17.25 -8.61
C ALA A 72 -9.93 17.95 -7.59
N GLY A 73 -9.13 18.93 -8.02
CA GLY A 73 -8.16 19.64 -7.18
C GLY A 73 -6.87 18.86 -6.90
N LEU A 74 -6.61 17.79 -7.66
CA LEU A 74 -5.38 16.98 -7.56
C LEU A 74 -4.36 17.47 -8.58
N ASP A 75 -3.13 17.72 -8.12
CA ASP A 75 -2.03 18.08 -9.01
C ASP A 75 -1.62 16.89 -9.87
N SER A 76 -1.99 16.88 -11.15
CA SER A 76 -1.54 15.88 -12.13
C SER A 76 -0.27 16.28 -12.89
N GLY A 77 0.29 17.45 -12.61
CA GLY A 77 1.26 18.13 -13.47
C GLY A 77 0.59 18.73 -14.71
N LEU A 78 1.37 18.93 -15.78
CA LEU A 78 0.86 19.39 -17.06
C LEU A 78 -0.15 18.38 -17.65
N ILE A 79 -1.21 18.89 -18.27
CA ILE A 79 -2.11 18.06 -19.09
C ILE A 79 -1.47 17.89 -20.47
N ASP A 80 -0.45 17.03 -20.56
CA ASP A 80 0.42 16.79 -21.72
C ASP A 80 0.16 15.44 -22.44
N GLY A 81 -0.65 14.59 -21.82
CA GLY A 81 -0.96 13.23 -22.27
C GLY A 81 0.14 12.20 -22.03
N PHE A 82 1.14 12.50 -21.19
CA PHE A 82 2.20 11.58 -20.82
C PHE A 82 2.01 11.01 -19.41
N TRP A 83 2.15 9.69 -19.26
CA TRP A 83 1.99 9.02 -17.96
C TRP A 83 3.30 9.06 -17.17
N GLY A 84 3.47 10.10 -16.36
CA GLY A 84 4.60 10.26 -15.44
C GLY A 84 4.24 9.96 -13.97
N PRO A 85 5.21 10.05 -13.04
CA PRO A 85 4.98 9.80 -11.60
C PRO A 85 3.90 10.70 -10.98
N GLN A 86 3.82 11.97 -11.40
CA GLN A 86 2.80 12.90 -10.92
C GLN A 86 1.40 12.49 -11.39
N THR A 87 1.26 12.11 -12.66
CA THR A 87 0.01 11.58 -13.22
C THR A 87 -0.39 10.27 -12.54
N ASP A 88 0.56 9.39 -12.24
CA ASP A 88 0.31 8.15 -11.51
C ASP A 88 -0.23 8.42 -10.10
N PHE A 89 0.40 9.34 -9.36
CA PHE A 89 -0.06 9.75 -8.03
C PHE A 89 -1.46 10.39 -8.07
N ALA A 90 -1.69 11.31 -9.00
CA ALA A 90 -2.96 11.99 -9.16
C ALA A 90 -4.07 11.02 -9.55
N PHE A 91 -3.80 10.08 -10.46
CA PHE A 91 -4.74 9.03 -10.84
C PHE A 91 -5.09 8.11 -9.67
N ASN A 92 -4.10 7.65 -8.89
CA ASN A 92 -4.37 6.81 -7.73
C ASN A 92 -5.19 7.56 -6.66
N SER A 93 -4.95 8.87 -6.51
CA SER A 93 -5.71 9.72 -5.59
C SER A 93 -7.15 9.93 -6.07
N LEU A 94 -7.36 10.09 -7.38
CA LEU A 94 -8.67 10.18 -8.01
C LEU A 94 -9.45 8.86 -7.87
N LEU A 95 -8.78 7.72 -8.07
CA LEU A 95 -9.37 6.39 -7.86
C LEU A 95 -9.79 6.21 -6.40
N PHE A 96 -8.92 6.55 -5.44
CA PHE A 96 -9.23 6.48 -4.01
C PHE A 96 -10.43 7.37 -3.64
N LEU A 97 -10.46 8.61 -4.16
CA LEU A 97 -11.58 9.53 -3.98
C LEU A 97 -12.90 8.94 -4.49
N HIS A 98 -12.87 8.31 -5.66
CA HIS A 98 -14.05 7.66 -6.24
C HIS A 98 -14.54 6.46 -5.41
N GLU A 99 -13.62 5.65 -4.89
CA GLU A 99 -13.93 4.44 -4.12
C GLU A 99 -14.38 4.76 -2.67
N ASN A 100 -13.86 5.82 -2.05
CA ASN A 100 -14.02 6.08 -0.63
C ASN A 100 -14.78 7.38 -0.30
N GLY A 101 -15.04 8.23 -1.29
CA GLY A 101 -15.69 9.54 -1.10
C GLY A 101 -14.83 10.60 -0.40
N ALA A 102 -13.55 10.32 -0.15
CA ALA A 102 -12.58 11.25 0.42
C ALA A 102 -11.21 11.08 -0.23
N LEU A 103 -10.39 12.13 -0.25
CA LEU A 103 -9.00 12.04 -0.73
C LEU A 103 -8.18 11.09 0.17
N PRO A 104 -7.14 10.44 -0.38
CA PRO A 104 -6.24 9.67 0.45
C PRO A 104 -5.57 10.62 1.47
N PRO A 105 -5.32 10.16 2.71
CA PRO A 105 -4.60 10.96 3.67
C PRO A 105 -3.20 11.31 3.12
N PHE A 106 -2.64 12.43 3.57
CA PHE A 106 -1.27 12.82 3.23
C PHE A 106 -0.30 11.78 3.79
N TRP A 107 -0.03 10.73 3.01
CA TRP A 107 0.84 9.63 3.40
C TRP A 107 2.26 10.09 3.78
N ARG A 108 2.67 11.29 3.31
CA ARG A 108 3.93 11.93 3.70
C ARG A 108 3.89 12.65 5.05
N ASP A 109 2.77 13.27 5.39
CA ASP A 109 2.57 14.06 6.61
C ASP A 109 1.97 13.23 7.75
N TYR A 110 1.93 11.91 7.57
CA TYR A 110 1.40 10.99 8.53
C TYR A 110 2.17 11.03 9.86
N VAL A 111 1.40 11.14 10.96
CA VAL A 111 1.88 11.00 12.32
C VAL A 111 1.43 9.62 12.82
N PRO A 112 2.36 8.68 13.13
CA PRO A 112 2.03 7.40 13.72
C PRO A 112 1.12 7.52 14.93
N LEU A 113 0.05 6.69 14.95
CA LEU A 113 -0.77 6.52 16.13
C LEU A 113 0.14 6.19 17.31
N ASN A 114 0.17 7.08 18.31
CA ASN A 114 0.95 6.86 19.53
C ASN A 114 0.15 6.01 20.53
N LEU A 115 -0.36 4.87 20.06
CA LEU A 115 -1.11 3.91 20.85
C LEU A 115 -0.19 2.78 21.30
N ASN A 116 -0.49 2.21 22.48
CA ASN A 116 0.20 1.02 22.97
C ASN A 116 -0.73 0.19 23.89
N PRO A 117 -1.91 -0.25 23.40
CA PRO A 117 -2.90 -0.91 24.25
C PRO A 117 -2.39 -2.24 24.84
N ASN A 118 -1.44 -2.88 24.16
CA ASN A 118 -0.84 -4.13 24.60
C ASN A 118 0.45 -3.96 25.44
N ASN A 119 0.84 -2.72 25.75
CA ASN A 119 2.03 -2.39 26.56
C ASN A 119 3.34 -2.99 26.02
N TRP A 120 3.55 -2.93 24.70
CA TRP A 120 4.80 -3.38 24.10
C TRP A 120 6.00 -2.62 24.67
N PRO A 121 7.09 -3.34 25.03
CA PRO A 121 8.28 -2.76 25.64
C PRO A 121 9.06 -1.91 24.64
N LEU A 122 10.03 -1.14 25.15
CA LEU A 122 11.05 -0.49 24.32
C LEU A 122 11.93 -1.55 23.63
N GLU A 123 12.45 -1.24 22.45
CA GLU A 123 13.42 -2.08 21.74
C GLU A 123 14.83 -2.01 22.36
N LYS A 124 14.93 -2.23 23.67
CA LYS A 124 16.18 -2.44 24.40
C LYS A 124 16.22 -3.87 24.88
N GLU A 125 17.36 -4.54 24.71
CA GLU A 125 17.48 -5.98 25.01
C GLU A 125 17.02 -6.33 26.44
N ALA A 126 17.35 -5.50 27.44
CA ALA A 126 16.89 -5.70 28.81
C ALA A 126 15.36 -5.63 28.96
N ASP A 127 14.70 -4.68 28.30
CA ASP A 127 13.24 -4.50 28.35
C ASP A 127 12.52 -5.63 27.59
N LEU A 128 13.08 -6.06 26.44
CA LEU A 128 12.58 -7.22 25.70
C LEU A 128 12.71 -8.51 26.53
N ILE A 129 13.84 -8.72 27.20
CA ILE A 129 14.05 -9.88 28.06
C ILE A 129 13.08 -9.85 29.26
N ALA A 130 12.90 -8.70 29.88
CA ALA A 130 11.96 -8.56 31.00
C ALA A 130 10.51 -8.87 30.59
N PHE A 131 10.11 -8.51 29.36
CA PHE A 131 8.73 -8.68 28.91
C PHE A 131 8.44 -10.00 28.20
N TYR A 132 9.34 -10.46 27.32
CA TYR A 132 9.20 -11.65 26.47
C TYR A 132 10.08 -12.84 26.90
N GLY A 133 11.06 -12.62 27.77
CA GLY A 133 12.05 -13.63 28.14
C GLY A 133 13.26 -13.66 27.20
N GLN A 134 14.10 -14.68 27.33
CA GLN A 134 15.36 -14.77 26.58
C GLN A 134 15.10 -14.92 25.06
N PRO A 135 15.89 -14.27 24.20
CA PRO A 135 15.83 -14.51 22.76
C PRO A 135 16.19 -15.96 22.45
N CYS A 136 15.70 -16.45 21.31
CA CYS A 136 15.85 -17.84 20.87
C CYS A 136 15.21 -18.88 21.80
N ASN A 137 14.41 -18.44 22.78
CA ASN A 137 13.64 -19.35 23.63
C ASN A 137 12.34 -19.79 22.94
N GLU A 138 12.37 -20.97 22.33
CA GLU A 138 11.20 -21.50 21.62
C GLU A 138 10.05 -21.94 22.55
N SER A 139 10.28 -22.08 23.86
CA SER A 139 9.22 -22.50 24.81
C SER A 139 8.11 -21.46 24.99
N SER A 140 8.39 -20.18 24.69
CA SER A 140 7.40 -19.10 24.72
C SER A 140 6.64 -18.93 23.41
N LEU A 141 7.02 -19.67 22.37
CA LEU A 141 6.40 -19.58 21.05
C LEU A 141 5.19 -20.51 20.96
N LEU A 142 4.18 -20.06 20.23
CA LEU A 142 3.05 -20.89 19.85
C LEU A 142 2.81 -20.81 18.35
N LEU A 143 2.09 -21.80 17.82
CA LEU A 143 1.70 -21.87 16.42
C LEU A 143 0.29 -21.30 16.28
N ILE A 144 0.14 -20.19 15.54
CA ILE A 144 -1.17 -19.60 15.21
C ILE A 144 -1.60 -19.96 13.80
N ASP A 145 -2.92 -20.01 13.58
CA ASP A 145 -3.53 -19.98 12.26
C ASP A 145 -3.57 -18.54 11.72
N LEU A 146 -3.17 -18.35 10.46
CA LEU A 146 -3.24 -17.06 9.79
C LEU A 146 -4.66 -16.85 9.22
N PRO A 147 -5.29 -15.68 9.40
CA PRO A 147 -6.63 -15.39 8.90
C PRO A 147 -6.85 -15.59 7.40
N TYR A 148 -5.79 -15.49 6.60
CA TYR A 148 -5.80 -15.75 5.16
C TYR A 148 -4.51 -16.45 4.72
N GLU A 149 -4.55 -17.14 3.58
CA GLU A 149 -3.42 -17.90 3.05
C GLU A 149 -2.29 -16.94 2.64
N HIS A 150 -1.13 -17.11 3.27
CA HIS A 150 0.12 -16.44 2.89
C HIS A 150 0.97 -17.37 2.01
N ARG A 151 2.03 -16.83 1.41
CA ARG A 151 3.04 -17.55 0.64
C ARG A 151 4.43 -17.06 1.01
N LEU A 152 5.42 -17.94 1.06
CA LEU A 152 6.80 -17.50 1.32
C LEU A 152 7.26 -16.54 0.22
N ALA A 153 7.88 -15.43 0.60
CA ALA A 153 8.29 -14.40 -0.34
C ALA A 153 9.34 -14.90 -1.35
N TRP A 154 10.21 -15.82 -0.94
CA TRP A 154 11.25 -16.41 -1.79
C TRP A 154 10.84 -17.73 -2.47
N ASP A 155 9.68 -18.30 -2.12
CA ASP A 155 9.12 -19.50 -2.77
C ASP A 155 7.60 -19.42 -2.79
N LEU A 156 7.07 -18.83 -3.87
CA LEU A 156 5.64 -18.56 -4.02
C LEU A 156 4.78 -19.82 -4.19
N SER A 157 5.39 -20.99 -4.34
CA SER A 157 4.70 -22.28 -4.35
C SER A 157 4.39 -22.78 -2.94
N THR A 158 5.19 -22.35 -1.95
CA THR A 158 5.00 -22.72 -0.54
C THR A 158 3.96 -21.83 0.11
N LYS A 159 2.83 -22.46 0.47
CA LYS A 159 1.72 -21.83 1.19
C LYS A 159 1.98 -21.84 2.69
N VAL A 160 1.78 -20.70 3.33
CA VAL A 160 1.90 -20.52 4.77
C VAL A 160 0.50 -20.24 5.33
N ARG A 161 -0.04 -21.21 6.07
CA ARG A 161 -1.33 -21.10 6.75
C ARG A 161 -1.20 -20.93 8.25
N ARG A 162 -0.01 -21.21 8.78
CA ARG A 162 0.33 -21.13 10.19
C ARG A 162 1.72 -20.57 10.35
N THR A 163 1.96 -19.85 11.44
CA THR A 163 3.28 -19.33 11.78
C THR A 163 3.54 -19.42 13.28
N ARG A 164 4.82 -19.48 13.65
CA ARG A 164 5.25 -19.44 15.05
C ARG A 164 5.53 -18.00 15.45
N CYS A 165 4.94 -17.56 16.55
CA CYS A 165 5.16 -16.25 17.16
C CYS A 165 5.17 -16.38 18.69
N HIS A 166 5.61 -15.32 19.37
CA HIS A 166 5.55 -15.26 20.83
C HIS A 166 4.08 -15.32 21.30
N SER A 167 3.82 -16.07 22.38
CA SER A 167 2.48 -16.21 22.96
C SER A 167 1.77 -14.87 23.22
N LYS A 168 2.49 -13.92 23.81
CA LYS A 168 2.00 -12.55 24.09
C LYS A 168 1.54 -11.75 22.86
N VAL A 169 2.00 -12.06 21.65
CA VAL A 169 1.64 -11.30 20.44
C VAL A 169 0.62 -12.02 19.55
N ALA A 170 0.30 -13.28 19.87
CA ALA A 170 -0.51 -14.16 19.04
C ALA A 170 -1.88 -13.57 18.70
N ASP A 171 -2.66 -13.19 19.72
CA ASP A 171 -4.01 -12.66 19.52
C ASP A 171 -3.99 -11.33 18.76
N SER A 172 -2.96 -10.51 18.99
CA SER A 172 -2.80 -9.22 18.31
C SER A 172 -2.54 -9.43 16.81
N ILE A 173 -1.67 -10.37 16.44
CA ILE A 173 -1.42 -10.72 15.02
C ILE A 173 -2.74 -11.17 14.35
N VAL A 174 -3.50 -12.04 15.01
CA VAL A 174 -4.78 -12.54 14.45
C VAL A 174 -5.75 -11.38 14.23
N ARG A 175 -5.94 -10.50 15.23
CA ARG A 175 -6.81 -9.32 15.11
C ARG A 175 -6.41 -8.40 13.97
N VAL A 176 -5.11 -8.13 13.80
CA VAL A 176 -4.63 -7.28 12.69
C VAL A 176 -4.94 -7.93 11.35
N LEU A 177 -4.57 -9.20 11.18
CA LEU A 177 -4.72 -9.88 9.90
C LEU A 177 -6.20 -10.17 9.55
N ASP A 178 -7.08 -10.31 10.54
CA ASP A 178 -8.53 -10.33 10.33
C ASP A 178 -9.03 -8.99 9.80
N LYS A 179 -8.58 -7.85 10.35
CA LYS A 179 -8.91 -6.51 9.82
C LYS A 179 -8.39 -6.32 8.39
N VAL A 180 -7.17 -6.76 8.11
CA VAL A 180 -6.60 -6.75 6.74
C VAL A 180 -7.51 -7.54 5.79
N LYS A 181 -7.89 -8.76 6.16
CA LYS A 181 -8.79 -9.60 5.36
C LYS A 181 -10.15 -8.95 5.14
N ALA A 182 -10.76 -8.41 6.18
CA ALA A 182 -12.07 -7.77 6.11
C ALA A 182 -12.05 -6.51 5.25
N HIS A 183 -10.99 -5.70 5.34
CA HIS A 183 -10.88 -4.44 4.60
C HIS A 183 -10.52 -4.64 3.13
N TYR A 184 -9.47 -5.41 2.84
CA TYR A 184 -8.95 -5.55 1.48
C TYR A 184 -9.65 -6.65 0.68
N GLY A 185 -10.10 -7.73 1.34
CA GLY A 185 -10.53 -8.94 0.65
C GLY A 185 -9.37 -9.67 -0.06
N GLU A 186 -9.62 -10.88 -0.54
CA GLU A 186 -8.55 -11.75 -1.05
C GLU A 186 -7.86 -11.22 -2.31
N ASP A 187 -8.62 -10.64 -3.23
CA ASP A 187 -8.08 -10.22 -4.52
C ASP A 187 -7.13 -9.03 -4.35
N LYS A 188 -7.52 -8.06 -3.52
CA LYS A 188 -6.68 -6.90 -3.22
C LYS A 188 -5.47 -7.28 -2.37
N ILE A 189 -5.60 -8.24 -1.43
CA ILE A 189 -4.46 -8.79 -0.69
C ILE A 189 -3.41 -9.36 -1.65
N LYS A 190 -3.82 -10.15 -2.64
CA LYS A 190 -2.92 -10.73 -3.66
C LYS A 190 -2.31 -9.66 -4.55
N GLU A 191 -3.12 -8.69 -4.98
CA GLU A 191 -2.68 -7.55 -5.80
C GLU A 191 -1.60 -6.73 -5.09
N LEU A 192 -1.85 -6.38 -3.82
CA LEU A 192 -0.97 -5.58 -2.98
C LEU A 192 0.17 -6.37 -2.34
N ARG A 193 0.18 -7.70 -2.51
CA ARG A 193 1.18 -8.62 -1.95
C ARG A 193 1.22 -8.65 -0.41
N LEU A 194 0.08 -8.40 0.23
CA LEU A 194 -0.07 -8.53 1.69
C LEU A 194 -0.04 -10.01 2.15
N ASP A 195 0.03 -10.94 1.22
CA ASP A 195 0.22 -12.39 1.42
C ASP A 195 1.69 -12.84 1.26
N ARG A 196 2.62 -11.97 0.87
CA ARG A 196 4.04 -12.32 0.68
C ARG A 196 4.79 -12.28 2.00
N PHE A 197 4.96 -13.44 2.60
CA PHE A 197 5.46 -13.57 3.96
C PHE A 197 6.99 -13.74 3.99
N GLY A 198 7.66 -12.83 4.69
CA GLY A 198 9.10 -12.86 4.97
C GLY A 198 9.46 -13.65 6.24
N GLY A 199 8.48 -13.97 7.08
CA GLY A 199 8.65 -14.78 8.29
C GLY A 199 8.34 -14.02 9.58
N CYS A 200 8.30 -14.76 10.70
CA CYS A 200 8.06 -14.20 12.04
C CYS A 200 9.18 -14.56 13.03
N TYR A 201 9.41 -15.84 13.31
CA TYR A 201 10.50 -16.27 14.19
C TYR A 201 11.75 -16.66 13.39
N ASN A 202 12.91 -16.08 13.78
CA ASN A 202 14.23 -16.46 13.26
C ASN A 202 15.31 -16.16 14.34
N PRO A 203 15.90 -17.19 14.97
CA PRO A 203 16.86 -17.03 16.06
C PRO A 203 18.22 -16.55 15.54
N ARG A 204 18.31 -15.23 15.27
CA ARG A 204 19.52 -14.62 14.72
C ARG A 204 19.83 -13.25 15.32
N ARG A 205 21.11 -12.90 15.29
CA ARG A 205 21.56 -11.51 15.49
C ARG A 205 21.15 -10.64 14.29
N LYS A 206 21.12 -9.32 14.50
CA LYS A 206 20.97 -8.35 13.41
C LYS A 206 22.16 -8.49 12.45
N ARG A 207 21.90 -8.47 11.14
CA ARG A 207 22.96 -8.61 10.13
C ARG A 207 23.98 -7.48 10.29
N GLY A 208 25.25 -7.83 10.44
CA GLY A 208 26.33 -6.84 10.63
C GLY A 208 26.38 -6.20 12.02
N GLY A 209 25.66 -6.74 13.02
CA GLY A 209 25.65 -6.21 14.37
C GLY A 209 25.69 -7.29 15.45
N THR A 210 25.85 -6.86 16.71
CA THR A 210 25.93 -7.74 17.88
C THR A 210 24.61 -7.87 18.62
N GLN A 211 23.60 -7.06 18.33
CA GLN A 211 22.29 -7.11 18.98
C GLN A 211 21.41 -8.22 18.40
N TRP A 212 20.54 -8.81 19.21
CA TRP A 212 19.51 -9.73 18.74
C TRP A 212 18.48 -9.01 17.85
N SER A 213 17.98 -9.70 16.83
CA SER A 213 16.85 -9.22 16.05
C SER A 213 15.55 -9.47 16.82
N THR A 214 14.54 -8.61 16.68
CA THR A 214 13.19 -8.83 17.21
C THR A 214 12.57 -10.14 16.72
N HIS A 215 12.95 -10.63 15.53
CA HIS A 215 12.61 -11.97 15.06
C HIS A 215 13.10 -13.10 15.97
N ALA A 216 14.16 -12.90 16.76
CA ALA A 216 14.69 -13.90 17.69
C ALA A 216 13.76 -14.15 18.88
N TRP A 217 12.77 -13.29 19.13
CA TRP A 217 11.70 -13.52 20.12
C TRP A 217 10.38 -13.95 19.48
N GLY A 218 10.26 -13.92 18.14
CA GLY A 218 8.99 -14.16 17.45
C GLY A 218 7.97 -13.02 17.64
N ILE A 219 8.46 -11.78 17.77
CA ILE A 219 7.65 -10.57 18.02
C ILE A 219 7.68 -9.59 16.83
N ALA A 220 8.15 -10.04 15.67
CA ALA A 220 8.23 -9.25 14.46
C ALA A 220 7.79 -10.05 13.25
N LEU A 221 7.32 -9.37 12.21
CA LEU A 221 6.91 -9.98 10.95
C LEU A 221 7.46 -9.14 9.78
N ASP A 222 7.90 -9.84 8.73
CA ASP A 222 8.33 -9.21 7.47
C ASP A 222 7.33 -9.54 6.36
N TYR A 223 7.03 -8.55 5.51
CA TYR A 223 6.09 -8.67 4.39
C TYR A 223 6.63 -8.04 3.08
N ASP A 224 6.43 -8.72 1.96
CA ASP A 224 6.88 -8.36 0.60
C ASP A 224 8.32 -7.78 0.54
N PRO A 225 9.33 -8.51 1.06
CA PRO A 225 10.71 -8.03 1.16
C PRO A 225 11.33 -7.64 -0.20
N ASP A 226 10.88 -8.26 -1.29
CA ASP A 226 11.36 -7.99 -2.65
C ASP A 226 11.09 -6.54 -3.10
N ARG A 227 9.99 -5.95 -2.62
CA ARG A 227 9.54 -4.60 -2.99
C ARG A 227 9.72 -3.55 -1.88
N ASN A 228 10.31 -3.95 -0.76
CA ASN A 228 10.45 -3.15 0.46
C ASN A 228 11.79 -3.40 1.16
N GLN A 229 12.88 -3.41 0.39
CA GLN A 229 14.20 -3.81 0.91
C GLN A 229 14.65 -2.95 2.09
N LEU A 230 15.46 -3.54 2.97
CA LEU A 230 15.93 -2.94 4.24
C LEU A 230 16.35 -1.46 4.17
N GLN A 231 17.07 -1.06 3.11
CA GLN A 231 17.60 0.32 2.97
C GLN A 231 16.71 1.25 2.14
N TRP A 232 15.58 0.75 1.62
CA TRP A 232 14.69 1.55 0.79
C TRP A 232 13.89 2.50 1.67
N GLY A 233 13.94 3.78 1.31
CA GLY A 233 13.03 4.78 1.82
C GLY A 233 11.70 4.77 1.07
N ARG A 234 10.82 5.66 1.49
CA ARG A 234 9.50 5.88 0.90
C ARG A 234 9.49 6.22 -0.59
N ASP A 235 10.62 6.67 -1.14
CA ASP A 235 10.80 6.92 -2.56
C ASP A 235 10.83 5.62 -3.39
N ARG A 236 11.07 4.46 -2.77
CA ARG A 236 11.21 3.15 -3.43
C ARG A 236 10.30 2.07 -2.85
N ALA A 237 10.07 2.09 -1.54
CA ALA A 237 9.27 1.08 -0.85
C ALA A 237 7.81 1.12 -1.31
N HIS A 238 7.26 -0.02 -1.69
CA HIS A 238 5.87 -0.10 -2.12
C HIS A 238 4.92 0.17 -0.96
N PHE A 239 5.23 -0.32 0.23
CA PHE A 239 4.38 -0.13 1.40
C PHE A 239 4.35 1.33 1.89
N ALA A 240 5.13 2.24 1.30
CA ALA A 240 5.02 3.67 1.57
C ALA A 240 3.88 4.35 0.80
N LYS A 241 3.24 3.67 -0.16
CA LYS A 241 2.16 4.25 -0.96
C LYS A 241 0.84 4.29 -0.19
N ALA A 242 -0.06 5.18 -0.61
CA ALA A 242 -1.30 5.47 0.09
C ALA A 242 -2.24 4.26 0.23
N GLU A 243 -2.24 3.32 -0.73
CA GLU A 243 -3.07 2.11 -0.67
C GLU A 243 -2.71 1.16 0.50
N TYR A 244 -1.54 1.33 1.13
CA TYR A 244 -1.09 0.59 2.31
C TYR A 244 -1.41 1.30 3.63
N GLU A 245 -2.08 2.45 3.61
CA GLU A 245 -2.39 3.17 4.84
C GLU A 245 -3.27 2.36 5.81
N PRO A 246 -4.37 1.69 5.37
CA PRO A 246 -5.14 0.81 6.24
C PRO A 246 -4.31 -0.35 6.81
N TRP A 247 -3.42 -0.93 6.01
CA TRP A 247 -2.48 -1.97 6.47
C TRP A 247 -1.68 -1.48 7.67
N TRP A 248 -1.10 -0.28 7.60
CA TRP A 248 -0.34 0.28 8.72
C TRP A 248 -1.21 0.64 9.91
N SER A 249 -2.37 1.26 9.68
CA SER A 249 -3.25 1.66 10.78
C SER A 249 -3.70 0.47 11.62
N PHE A 250 -3.97 -0.69 11.02
CA PHE A 250 -4.37 -1.89 11.77
C PHE A 250 -3.27 -2.38 12.71
N TRP A 251 -2.00 -2.36 12.27
CA TRP A 251 -0.85 -2.68 13.12
C TRP A 251 -0.68 -1.64 14.24
N GLU A 252 -0.75 -0.36 13.89
CA GLU A 252 -0.51 0.77 14.82
C GLU A 252 -1.63 0.88 15.88
N GLU A 253 -2.88 0.55 15.56
CA GLU A 253 -3.99 0.43 16.50
C GLU A 253 -3.72 -0.60 17.61
N GLU A 254 -2.97 -1.64 17.29
CA GLU A 254 -2.52 -2.69 18.22
C GLU A 254 -1.16 -2.35 18.87
N GLY A 255 -0.62 -1.16 18.60
CA GLY A 255 0.63 -0.64 19.14
C GLY A 255 1.89 -1.10 18.43
N TRP A 256 1.78 -1.88 17.34
CA TRP A 256 2.94 -2.35 16.59
C TRP A 256 3.65 -1.19 15.90
N VAL A 257 4.96 -1.32 15.74
CA VAL A 257 5.82 -0.29 15.16
C VAL A 257 6.40 -0.76 13.85
N SER A 258 6.31 0.08 12.82
CA SER A 258 7.05 -0.06 11.57
C SER A 258 8.25 0.89 11.55
N LEU A 259 9.43 0.36 11.25
CA LEU A 259 10.62 1.18 11.02
C LEU A 259 10.48 2.03 9.75
N GLY A 260 9.72 1.56 8.75
CA GLY A 260 9.42 2.32 7.54
C GLY A 260 8.65 3.60 7.88
N ARG A 261 7.61 3.46 8.71
CA ARG A 261 6.79 4.58 9.18
C ARG A 261 7.56 5.52 10.09
N LYS A 262 8.28 4.98 11.08
CA LYS A 262 8.97 5.76 12.11
C LYS A 262 10.27 6.40 11.64
N SER A 263 10.99 5.75 10.73
CA SER A 263 12.39 6.11 10.41
C SER A 263 12.74 6.00 8.93
N ASN A 264 11.76 5.72 8.06
CA ASN A 264 11.91 5.72 6.60
C ASN A 264 12.94 4.71 6.08
N PHE A 265 13.03 3.54 6.69
CA PHE A 265 13.78 2.38 6.18
C PHE A 265 13.11 1.09 6.67
N ASP A 266 13.41 -0.05 6.05
CA ASP A 266 12.86 -1.36 6.46
C ASP A 266 11.32 -1.42 6.44
N TRP A 267 10.73 -0.96 5.32
CA TRP A 267 9.27 -0.92 5.15
C TRP A 267 8.59 -2.29 5.12
N MET A 268 9.33 -3.38 4.97
CA MET A 268 8.79 -4.74 5.09
C MET A 268 8.48 -5.13 6.55
N HIS A 269 9.10 -4.45 7.51
CA HIS A 269 9.18 -4.88 8.90
C HIS A 269 8.13 -4.23 9.80
N VAL A 270 7.53 -5.05 10.66
CA VAL A 270 6.68 -4.61 11.77
C VAL A 270 7.03 -5.39 13.05
N GLN A 271 7.07 -4.70 14.19
CA GLN A 271 7.47 -5.29 15.47
C GLN A 271 6.61 -4.85 16.65
N ALA A 272 6.39 -5.77 17.61
CA ALA A 272 5.76 -5.49 18.90
C ALA A 272 6.82 -5.00 19.91
N ALA A 273 7.57 -3.95 19.52
CA ALA A 273 8.59 -3.28 20.32
C ALA A 273 8.75 -1.82 19.85
N ARG A 274 8.94 -0.89 20.78
CA ARG A 274 8.91 0.56 20.54
C ARG A 274 10.26 1.24 20.35
#